data_AF-A0A671FI92-F1
#
_entry.id   AF-A0A671FI92-F1
#
_cell.length_a   1.000
_cell.length_b   1.000
_cell.length_c   1.000
_cell.angle_alpha   90.00
_cell.angle_beta   90.00
_cell.angle_gamma   90.00
#
_symmetry.space_group_name_H-M   'P 1'
#
loop_
_entity.id
_entity.type
_entity.pdbx_description
1 polymer ?
#
loop_
_entity_poly.entity_id
_entity_poly.type
_entity_poly.pdbx_seq_one_letter_code
_entity_poly.pdbx_strand_id
1 'polypeptide(L)'
;MLRALSRLGARPPCGPPAPLLLPARGRKTRHDPPTKSKVGRVATPPSVDPAEFFVLSERYRQYRQTVRALRLEFVSEVRRKVYEARAGVLAERKAREDATEHRELMAWNQAENQRLQELRIERLRQEARDREQQQAEEKARQAREAEASVQLKERELLQLQEEAKNFITRENLEARVEEALDSPKSYNWAVTREGLVVRPQHKGS
;
A
#
# COMPACT_ATOMS: atom_id res chain seq x y z
N MET A 1 41.79 20.50 -0.88
CA MET A 1 41.04 21.03 -2.04
C MET A 1 41.42 20.20 -3.26
N LEU A 2 40.84 19.02 -3.48
CA LEU A 2 39.68 18.74 -4.36
C LEU A 2 39.66 19.50 -5.69
N ARG A 3 39.94 18.77 -6.79
CA ARG A 3 39.47 18.89 -8.20
C ARG A 3 40.64 18.55 -9.15
N ALA A 4 40.55 17.67 -10.14
CA ALA A 4 39.46 16.86 -10.64
C ALA A 4 40.04 15.68 -11.45
N LEU A 5 39.67 14.46 -11.10
CA LEU A 5 39.72 13.28 -11.96
C LEU A 5 38.44 13.28 -12.80
N SER A 6 38.51 13.67 -14.06
CA SER A 6 37.37 13.51 -14.99
C SER A 6 37.81 13.63 -16.45
N ARG A 7 38.51 12.61 -16.94
CA ARG A 7 38.52 12.27 -18.37
C ARG A 7 38.18 10.80 -18.54
N LEU A 8 37.03 10.40 -18.00
CA LEU A 8 36.31 9.25 -18.54
C LEU A 8 35.57 9.77 -19.77
N GLY A 9 36.09 9.42 -20.95
CA GLY A 9 35.40 9.67 -22.21
C GLY A 9 34.03 9.03 -22.18
N ALA A 10 32.99 9.85 -22.37
CA ALA A 10 31.63 9.39 -22.55
C ALA A 10 31.59 8.43 -23.76
N ARG A 11 31.34 7.14 -23.51
CA ARG A 11 30.95 6.21 -24.56
C ARG A 11 29.60 6.68 -25.13
N PRO A 12 29.42 6.73 -26.46
CA PRO A 12 28.12 7.04 -27.05
C PRO A 12 27.09 5.96 -26.65
N PRO A 13 25.80 6.31 -26.57
CA PRO A 13 24.76 5.38 -26.17
C PRO A 13 24.65 4.23 -27.18
N CYS A 14 25.05 3.05 -26.71
CA CYS A 14 24.39 1.77 -26.91
C CYS A 14 23.68 1.58 -28.27
N GLY A 15 24.46 1.37 -29.33
CA GLY A 15 24.02 0.41 -30.35
C GLY A 15 23.84 -0.97 -29.70
N PRO A 16 23.03 -1.88 -30.29
CA PRO A 16 22.91 -3.23 -29.76
C PRO A 16 24.32 -3.82 -29.56
N PRO A 17 24.61 -4.47 -28.42
CA PRO A 17 25.91 -5.11 -28.22
C PRO A 17 26.17 -6.00 -29.44
N ALA A 18 27.35 -5.86 -30.05
CA ALA A 18 27.75 -6.75 -31.12
C ALA A 18 27.46 -8.18 -30.65
N PRO A 19 26.66 -8.98 -31.39
CA PRO A 19 26.26 -10.28 -30.91
C PRO A 19 27.55 -11.03 -30.55
N LEU A 20 27.62 -11.49 -29.31
CA LEU A 20 28.67 -12.41 -28.90
C LEU A 20 28.60 -13.57 -29.87
N LEU A 21 29.57 -13.63 -30.79
CA LEU A 21 29.70 -14.72 -31.76
C LEU A 21 30.06 -15.96 -30.94
N LEU A 22 29.04 -16.60 -30.37
CA LEU A 22 29.18 -17.90 -29.74
C LEU A 22 29.78 -18.82 -30.82
N PRO A 23 30.95 -19.41 -30.57
CA PRO A 23 31.54 -20.32 -31.54
C PRO A 23 30.54 -21.46 -31.77
N ALA A 24 29.99 -21.53 -32.98
CA ALA A 24 29.10 -22.61 -33.36
C ALA A 24 29.88 -23.93 -33.16
N ARG A 25 29.39 -24.78 -32.26
CA ARG A 25 30.03 -26.05 -31.89
C ARG A 25 30.39 -26.82 -33.16
N GLY A 26 31.68 -27.04 -33.42
CA GLY A 26 32.19 -27.78 -34.59
C GLY A 26 32.66 -26.92 -35.78
N ARG A 27 32.64 -25.58 -35.70
CA ARG A 27 33.31 -24.71 -36.69
C ARG A 27 34.58 -24.10 -36.10
N LYS A 28 35.58 -23.86 -36.96
CA LYS A 28 36.82 -23.17 -36.57
C LYS A 28 36.52 -21.73 -36.14
N THR A 29 37.22 -21.30 -35.10
CA THR A 29 37.25 -19.92 -34.60
C THR A 29 38.38 -19.12 -35.25
N ARG A 30 38.43 -17.82 -34.95
CA ARG A 30 39.47 -16.91 -35.46
C ARG A 30 40.88 -17.26 -34.97
N HIS A 31 41.00 -17.86 -33.79
CA HIS A 31 42.29 -18.20 -33.16
C HIS A 31 42.78 -19.60 -33.52
N ASP A 32 41.94 -20.42 -34.15
CA ASP A 32 42.32 -21.77 -34.53
C ASP A 32 43.26 -21.78 -35.73
N PRO A 33 44.34 -22.56 -35.71
CA PRO A 33 45.26 -22.63 -36.83
C PRO A 33 44.60 -23.28 -38.06
N PRO A 34 45.02 -22.90 -39.28
CA PRO A 34 44.64 -23.63 -40.48
C PRO A 34 45.22 -25.05 -40.42
N THR A 35 44.50 -25.99 -41.01
CA THR A 35 44.96 -27.38 -41.13
C THR A 35 46.13 -27.44 -42.10
N LYS A 36 47.17 -28.23 -41.80
CA LYS A 36 48.40 -28.35 -42.61
C LYS A 36 48.11 -28.59 -44.11
N SER A 37 47.13 -29.42 -44.43
CA SER A 37 46.70 -29.72 -45.81
C SER A 37 46.06 -28.54 -46.57
N LYS A 38 45.65 -27.47 -45.87
CA LYS A 38 45.02 -26.28 -46.45
C LYS A 38 45.94 -25.06 -46.47
N VAL A 39 47.10 -25.11 -45.80
CA VAL A 39 48.06 -23.99 -45.73
C VAL A 39 48.56 -23.57 -47.11
N GLY A 40 48.85 -24.54 -48.00
CA GLY A 40 49.29 -24.27 -49.38
C GLY A 40 48.20 -24.41 -50.44
N ARG A 41 46.95 -24.68 -50.06
CA ARG A 41 45.86 -24.91 -51.03
C ARG A 41 45.25 -23.59 -51.49
N VAL A 42 45.57 -23.19 -52.72
CA VAL A 42 44.91 -22.08 -53.41
C VAL A 42 43.65 -22.60 -54.12
N ALA A 43 42.59 -21.81 -54.15
CA ALA A 43 41.37 -22.14 -54.89
C ALA A 43 41.60 -21.87 -56.39
N THR A 44 41.65 -22.92 -57.21
CA THR A 44 41.73 -22.81 -58.67
C THR A 44 40.33 -22.57 -59.24
N PRO A 45 40.12 -21.51 -60.04
CA PRO A 45 38.82 -21.26 -60.66
C PRO A 45 38.48 -22.35 -61.68
N PRO A 46 37.19 -22.72 -61.85
CA PRO A 46 36.76 -23.62 -62.90
C PRO A 46 36.91 -22.97 -64.28
N SER A 47 37.00 -23.79 -65.33
CA SER A 47 36.92 -23.33 -66.72
C SER A 47 35.54 -22.72 -67.01
N VAL A 48 35.49 -21.67 -67.81
CA VAL A 48 34.26 -20.93 -68.13
C VAL A 48 34.07 -20.88 -69.65
N ASP A 49 32.88 -21.26 -70.12
CA ASP A 49 32.45 -21.02 -71.50
C ASP A 49 31.95 -19.57 -71.64
N PRO A 50 32.56 -18.74 -72.51
CA PRO A 50 32.15 -17.36 -72.71
C PRO A 50 30.70 -17.19 -73.17
N ALA A 51 30.18 -18.10 -74.00
CA ALA A 51 28.82 -17.98 -74.55
C ALA A 51 27.77 -18.23 -73.46
N GLU A 52 27.94 -19.31 -72.69
CA GLU A 52 27.07 -19.62 -71.55
C GLU A 52 27.15 -18.52 -70.49
N PHE A 53 28.36 -18.06 -70.15
CA PHE A 53 28.56 -17.05 -69.12
C PHE A 53 27.84 -15.74 -69.44
N PHE A 54 27.84 -15.31 -70.71
CA PHE A 54 27.10 -14.13 -71.15
C PHE A 54 25.59 -14.29 -70.97
N VAL A 55 25.02 -15.40 -71.43
CA VAL A 55 23.59 -15.69 -71.31
C VAL A 55 23.16 -15.78 -69.83
N LEU A 56 23.94 -16.47 -69.00
CA LEU A 56 23.68 -16.54 -67.56
C LEU A 56 23.74 -15.16 -66.91
N SER A 57 24.73 -14.34 -67.25
CA SER A 57 24.89 -12.98 -66.71
C SER A 57 23.66 -12.11 -67.01
N GLU A 58 23.18 -12.12 -68.25
CA GLU A 58 21.98 -11.37 -68.64
C GLU A 58 20.71 -11.91 -67.98
N ARG A 59 20.54 -13.24 -67.89
CA ARG A 59 19.41 -13.84 -67.17
C ARG A 59 19.39 -13.47 -65.69
N TYR A 60 20.55 -13.50 -65.03
CA TYR A 60 20.67 -13.07 -63.64
C TYR A 60 20.39 -11.58 -63.48
N ARG A 61 20.83 -10.75 -64.42
CA ARG A 61 20.53 -9.31 -64.41
C ARG A 61 19.03 -9.07 -64.49
N GLN A 62 18.35 -9.69 -65.46
CA GLN A 62 16.90 -9.58 -65.65
C GLN A 62 16.14 -10.10 -64.42
N TYR A 63 16.48 -11.31 -63.95
CA TYR A 63 15.86 -11.91 -62.77
C TYR A 63 16.02 -11.01 -61.52
N ARG A 64 17.24 -10.53 -61.25
CA ARG A 64 17.50 -9.65 -60.09
C ARG A 64 16.74 -8.34 -60.20
N GLN A 65 16.59 -7.79 -61.41
CA GLN A 65 15.78 -6.60 -61.63
C GLN A 65 14.31 -6.86 -61.29
N THR A 66 13.72 -7.94 -61.77
CA THR A 66 12.33 -8.31 -61.48
C THR A 66 12.11 -8.57 -60.00
N VAL A 67 12.98 -9.36 -59.35
CA VAL A 67 12.85 -9.65 -57.92
C VAL A 67 13.07 -8.40 -57.06
N ARG A 68 13.94 -7.47 -57.49
CA ARG A 68 14.11 -6.19 -56.82
C ARG A 68 12.84 -5.34 -56.92
N ALA A 69 12.18 -5.32 -58.07
CA ALA A 69 10.91 -4.62 -58.24
C ALA A 69 9.83 -5.22 -57.32
N LEU A 70 9.67 -6.54 -57.31
CA LEU A 70 8.73 -7.23 -56.41
C LEU A 70 9.01 -6.93 -54.92
N ARG A 71 10.29 -6.87 -54.53
CA ARG A 71 10.66 -6.50 -53.17
C ARG A 71 10.20 -5.09 -52.81
N LEU A 72 10.30 -4.13 -53.73
CA LEU A 72 9.86 -2.76 -53.49
C LEU A 72 8.34 -2.68 -53.32
N GLU A 73 7.57 -3.46 -54.08
CA GLU A 73 6.12 -3.58 -53.88
C GLU A 73 5.78 -4.14 -52.50
N PHE A 74 6.43 -5.23 -52.07
CA PHE A 74 6.18 -5.75 -50.72
C PHE A 74 6.57 -4.76 -49.61
N VAL A 75 7.65 -4.00 -49.81
CA VAL A 75 8.04 -2.94 -48.87
C VAL A 75 6.98 -1.81 -48.85
N SER A 76 6.42 -1.43 -50.00
CA SER A 76 5.39 -0.40 -50.08
C SER A 76 4.10 -0.86 -49.38
N GLU A 77 3.69 -2.12 -49.58
CA GLU A 77 2.52 -2.72 -48.94
C GLU A 77 2.67 -2.77 -47.41
N VAL A 78 3.83 -3.23 -46.91
CA VAL A 78 4.10 -3.27 -45.47
C VAL A 78 4.03 -1.87 -44.87
N ARG A 79 4.62 -0.87 -45.55
CA ARG A 79 4.56 0.53 -45.11
C ARG A 79 3.12 1.05 -45.10
N ARG A 80 2.33 0.73 -46.13
CA ARG A 80 0.92 1.12 -46.22
C ARG A 80 0.12 0.52 -45.06
N LYS A 81 0.27 -0.78 -44.78
CA LYS A 81 -0.41 -1.45 -43.66
C LYS A 81 -0.04 -0.83 -42.30
N VAL A 82 1.23 -0.50 -42.08
CA VAL A 82 1.66 0.19 -40.85
C VAL A 82 1.03 1.57 -40.73
N TYR A 83 0.95 2.32 -41.83
CA TYR A 83 0.29 3.62 -41.85
C TYR A 83 -1.21 3.51 -41.58
N GLU A 84 -1.91 2.60 -42.27
CA GLU A 84 -3.34 2.34 -42.07
C GLU A 84 -3.65 1.87 -40.63
N ALA A 85 -2.79 1.08 -40.02
CA ALA A 85 -2.96 0.67 -38.63
C ALA A 85 -2.81 1.84 -37.64
N ARG A 86 -1.95 2.82 -37.93
CA ARG A 86 -1.66 3.96 -37.05
C ARG A 86 -2.61 5.14 -37.26
N ALA A 87 -2.88 5.46 -38.51
CA ALA A 87 -3.56 6.67 -38.96
C ALA A 87 -4.57 6.37 -40.09
N GLY A 88 -5.04 5.12 -40.18
CA GLY A 88 -6.11 4.77 -41.09
C GLY A 88 -7.43 5.34 -40.61
N VAL A 89 -8.30 5.68 -41.56
CA VAL A 89 -9.63 6.25 -41.31
C VAL A 89 -10.46 5.36 -40.36
N LEU A 90 -10.34 4.04 -40.48
CA LEU A 90 -11.04 3.11 -39.59
C LEU A 90 -10.49 3.15 -38.17
N ALA A 91 -9.17 3.25 -38.00
CA ALA A 91 -8.54 3.36 -36.69
C ALA A 91 -8.94 4.67 -36.00
N GLU A 92 -8.96 5.78 -36.74
CA GLU A 92 -9.39 7.08 -36.20
C GLU A 92 -10.88 7.10 -35.85
N ARG A 93 -11.75 6.49 -36.67
CA ARG A 93 -13.18 6.37 -36.36
C ARG A 93 -13.40 5.56 -35.09
N LYS A 94 -12.75 4.41 -34.97
CA LYS A 94 -12.83 3.57 -33.77
C LYS A 94 -12.33 4.32 -32.53
N ALA A 95 -11.18 4.98 -32.62
CA ALA A 95 -10.67 5.79 -31.51
C ALA A 95 -11.63 6.91 -31.08
N ARG A 96 -12.39 7.50 -32.02
CA ARG A 96 -13.43 8.49 -31.70
C ARG A 96 -14.64 7.85 -31.05
N GLU A 97 -15.13 6.73 -31.59
CA GLU A 97 -16.23 5.95 -31.02
C GLU A 97 -15.91 5.53 -29.58
N ASP A 98 -14.73 4.93 -29.34
CA ASP A 98 -14.26 4.51 -28.02
C ASP A 98 -14.19 5.71 -27.04
N ALA A 99 -13.71 6.86 -27.52
CA ALA A 99 -13.64 8.07 -26.71
C ALA A 99 -15.02 8.64 -26.37
N THR A 100 -16.00 8.53 -27.27
CA THR A 100 -17.39 8.92 -27.01
C THR A 100 -18.06 7.98 -26.01
N GLU A 101 -17.94 6.66 -26.21
CA GLU A 101 -18.47 5.66 -25.28
C GLU A 101 -17.89 5.83 -23.87
N HIS A 102 -16.57 6.07 -23.77
CA HIS A 102 -15.93 6.34 -22.49
C HIS A 102 -16.54 7.57 -21.79
N ARG A 103 -16.79 8.66 -22.52
CA ARG A 103 -17.41 9.87 -21.94
C ARG A 103 -18.83 9.60 -21.47
N GLU A 104 -19.61 8.84 -22.22
CA GLU A 104 -20.97 8.44 -21.85
C GLU A 104 -20.97 7.59 -20.57
N LEU A 105 -20.06 6.61 -20.48
CA LEU A 105 -19.89 5.78 -19.28
C LEU A 105 -19.45 6.61 -18.06
N MET A 106 -18.57 7.59 -18.25
CA MET A 106 -18.17 8.49 -17.17
C MET A 106 -19.33 9.36 -16.70
N ALA A 107 -20.15 9.88 -17.62
CA ALA A 107 -21.34 10.66 -17.28
C ALA A 107 -22.37 9.80 -16.52
N TRP A 108 -22.59 8.56 -16.96
CA TRP A 108 -23.46 7.61 -16.27
C TRP A 108 -22.95 7.28 -14.86
N ASN A 109 -21.65 7.05 -14.70
CA ASN A 109 -21.05 6.80 -13.39
C ASN A 109 -21.22 8.01 -12.44
N GLN A 110 -21.06 9.23 -12.96
CA GLN A 110 -21.28 10.44 -12.18
C GLN A 110 -22.73 10.57 -11.72
N ALA A 111 -23.70 10.29 -12.59
CA ALA A 111 -25.12 10.30 -12.23
C ALA A 111 -25.45 9.26 -11.15
N GLU A 112 -24.89 8.06 -11.25
CA GLU A 112 -25.09 7.01 -10.25
C GLU A 112 -24.44 7.38 -8.90
N ASN A 113 -23.25 7.99 -8.93
CA ASN A 113 -22.60 8.51 -7.72
C ASN A 113 -23.42 9.61 -7.04
N GLN A 114 -24.05 10.49 -7.83
CA GLN A 114 -24.96 11.52 -7.31
C GLN A 114 -26.17 10.88 -6.62
N ARG A 115 -26.81 9.90 -7.26
CA ARG A 115 -27.93 9.15 -6.68
C ARG A 115 -27.54 8.49 -5.34
N LEU A 116 -26.37 7.84 -5.28
CA LEU A 116 -25.90 7.20 -4.05
C LEU A 116 -25.52 8.22 -2.96
N GLN A 117 -25.03 9.40 -3.36
CA GLN A 117 -24.71 10.47 -2.42
C GLN A 117 -25.97 11.02 -1.75
N GLU A 118 -27.07 11.18 -2.49
CA GLU A 118 -28.37 11.60 -1.94
C GLU A 118 -28.86 10.60 -0.88
N LEU A 119 -28.87 9.31 -1.21
CA LEU A 119 -29.23 8.24 -0.27
C LEU A 119 -28.34 8.22 0.97
N ARG A 120 -27.03 8.47 0.80
CA ARG A 120 -26.08 8.57 1.91
C ARG A 120 -26.40 9.76 2.82
N ILE A 121 -26.74 10.92 2.25
CA ILE A 121 -27.12 12.11 3.03
C ILE A 121 -28.38 11.84 3.84
N GLU A 122 -29.38 11.18 3.25
CA GLU A 122 -30.60 10.79 3.96
C GLU A 122 -30.31 9.87 5.14
N ARG A 123 -29.50 8.83 4.93
CA ARG A 123 -29.07 7.92 6.00
C ARG A 123 -28.32 8.65 7.10
N LEU A 124 -27.37 9.53 6.76
CA LEU A 124 -26.62 10.30 7.75
C LEU A 124 -27.50 11.26 8.56
N ARG A 125 -28.56 11.82 7.95
CA ARG A 125 -29.54 12.64 8.68
C ARG A 125 -30.33 11.81 9.69
N GLN A 126 -30.68 10.58 9.36
CA GLN A 126 -31.33 9.65 10.30
C GLN A 126 -30.38 9.29 11.44
N GLU A 127 -29.15 8.85 11.13
CA GLU A 127 -28.12 8.54 12.12
C GLU A 127 -27.83 9.73 13.06
N ALA A 128 -27.84 10.96 12.55
CA ALA A 128 -27.66 12.16 13.37
C ALA A 128 -28.80 12.35 14.37
N ARG A 129 -30.05 12.16 13.95
CA ARG A 129 -31.23 12.25 14.84
C ARG A 129 -31.18 11.17 15.93
N ASP A 130 -30.82 9.95 15.56
CA ASP A 130 -30.71 8.85 16.53
C ASP A 130 -29.60 9.11 17.55
N ARG A 131 -28.46 9.67 17.09
CA ARG A 131 -27.37 10.08 17.98
C ARG A 131 -27.78 11.22 18.92
N GLU A 132 -28.56 12.20 18.45
CA GLU A 132 -29.07 13.26 19.30
C GLU A 132 -29.97 12.72 20.41
N GLN A 133 -30.82 11.73 20.09
CA GLN A 133 -31.66 11.04 21.08
C GLN A 133 -30.81 10.28 22.11
N GLN A 134 -29.85 9.47 21.65
CA GLN A 134 -28.94 8.74 22.53
C GLN A 134 -28.14 9.70 23.43
N GLN A 135 -27.63 10.80 22.89
CA GLN A 135 -26.92 11.80 23.69
C GLN A 135 -27.82 12.47 24.74
N ALA A 136 -29.09 12.73 24.42
CA ALA A 136 -30.04 13.27 25.38
C ALA A 136 -30.30 12.28 26.53
N GLU A 137 -30.48 11.00 26.21
CA GLU A 137 -30.65 9.92 27.20
C GLU A 137 -29.40 9.75 28.08
N GLU A 138 -28.21 9.74 27.47
CA GLU A 138 -26.94 9.67 28.18
C GLU A 138 -26.75 10.85 29.12
N LYS A 139 -27.02 12.08 28.66
CA LYS A 139 -26.95 13.29 29.50
C LYS A 139 -27.94 13.22 30.67
N ALA A 140 -29.16 12.76 30.43
CA ALA A 140 -30.16 12.59 31.49
C ALA A 140 -29.71 11.55 32.52
N ARG A 141 -29.11 10.45 32.09
CA ARG A 141 -28.54 9.43 32.98
C ARG A 141 -27.36 9.98 33.78
N GLN A 142 -26.42 10.65 33.13
CA GLN A 142 -25.27 11.27 33.78
C GLN A 142 -25.69 12.31 34.81
N ALA A 143 -26.72 13.11 34.52
CA ALA A 143 -27.26 14.08 35.48
C ALA A 143 -27.78 13.39 36.76
N ARG A 144 -28.53 12.29 36.62
CA ARG A 144 -29.02 11.51 37.76
C ARG A 144 -27.89 10.87 38.57
N GLU A 145 -26.89 10.31 37.88
CA GLU A 145 -25.70 9.73 38.54
C GLU A 145 -24.91 10.81 39.29
N ALA A 146 -24.75 12.01 38.69
CA ALA A 146 -24.11 13.14 39.32
C ALA A 146 -24.88 13.63 40.55
N GLU A 147 -26.21 13.80 40.45
CA GLU A 147 -27.06 14.16 41.59
C GLU A 147 -26.94 13.16 42.75
N ALA A 148 -27.00 11.86 42.45
CA ALA A 148 -26.81 10.81 43.45
C ALA A 148 -25.42 10.88 44.10
N SER A 149 -24.37 11.12 43.30
CA SER A 149 -23.00 11.26 43.81
C SER A 149 -22.84 12.48 44.73
N VAL A 150 -23.46 13.61 44.38
CA VAL A 150 -23.45 14.84 45.20
C VAL A 150 -24.15 14.56 46.54
N GLN A 151 -25.33 13.95 46.52
CA GLN A 151 -26.06 13.61 47.74
C GLN A 151 -25.27 12.65 48.65
N LEU A 152 -24.57 11.65 48.08
CA LEU A 152 -23.72 10.76 48.87
C LEU A 152 -22.55 11.51 49.51
N LYS A 153 -21.90 12.40 48.75
CA LYS A 153 -20.78 13.21 49.27
C LYS A 153 -21.23 14.20 50.33
N GLU A 154 -22.41 14.81 50.18
CA GLU A 154 -23.00 15.65 51.22
C GLU A 154 -23.22 14.87 52.52
N ARG A 155 -23.74 13.64 52.44
CA ARG A 155 -23.90 12.78 53.62
C ARG A 155 -22.56 12.43 54.27
N GLU A 156 -21.56 12.09 53.48
CA GLU A 156 -20.20 11.83 53.99
C GLU A 156 -19.62 13.07 54.70
N LEU A 157 -19.81 14.27 54.14
CA LEU A 157 -19.35 15.51 54.76
C LEU A 157 -20.08 15.80 56.08
N LEU A 158 -21.40 15.59 56.14
CA LEU A 158 -22.16 15.76 57.38
C LEU A 158 -21.71 14.75 58.46
N GLN A 159 -21.48 13.49 58.08
CA GLN A 159 -20.94 12.47 59.00
C GLN A 159 -19.55 12.88 59.53
N LEU A 160 -18.65 13.32 58.65
CA LEU A 160 -17.33 13.80 59.06
C LEU A 160 -17.41 15.05 59.94
N GLN A 161 -18.40 15.93 59.71
CA GLN A 161 -18.62 17.11 60.56
C GLN A 161 -19.09 16.72 61.97
N GLU A 162 -19.89 15.67 62.10
CA GLU A 162 -20.28 15.12 63.40
C GLU A 162 -19.10 14.42 64.09
N GLU A 163 -18.35 13.59 63.36
CA GLU A 163 -17.16 12.91 63.88
C GLU A 163 -16.06 13.89 64.28
N ALA A 164 -15.88 14.99 63.55
CA ALA A 164 -14.87 15.99 63.84
C ALA A 164 -15.07 16.68 65.20
N LYS A 165 -16.30 16.75 65.70
CA LYS A 165 -16.58 17.25 67.07
C LYS A 165 -15.95 16.36 68.15
N ASN A 166 -15.71 15.09 67.84
CA ASN A 166 -15.09 14.14 68.75
C ASN A 166 -13.55 14.16 68.66
N PHE A 167 -12.94 14.97 67.79
CA PHE A 167 -11.48 15.06 67.68
C PHE A 167 -10.85 15.76 68.90
N ILE A 168 -9.65 15.33 69.25
CA ILE A 168 -8.87 15.89 70.34
C ILE A 168 -8.21 17.19 69.87
N THR A 169 -8.64 18.31 70.45
CA THR A 169 -8.03 19.63 70.23
C THR A 169 -7.01 19.93 71.32
N ARG A 170 -6.21 21.00 71.16
CA ARG A 170 -5.22 21.41 72.17
C ARG A 170 -5.85 21.70 73.54
N GLU A 171 -7.10 22.16 73.54
CA GLU A 171 -7.86 22.51 74.75
C GLU A 171 -8.40 21.27 75.47
N ASN A 172 -8.84 20.23 74.74
CA ASN A 172 -9.42 19.01 75.31
C ASN A 172 -8.40 17.88 75.53
N LEU A 173 -7.10 18.17 75.39
CA LEU A 173 -6.04 17.15 75.38
C LEU A 173 -5.89 16.44 76.74
N GLU A 174 -5.69 17.20 77.82
CA GLU A 174 -5.42 16.64 79.15
C GLU A 174 -6.59 15.79 79.66
N ALA A 175 -7.83 16.30 79.51
CA ALA A 175 -9.04 15.59 79.90
C ALA A 175 -9.23 14.26 79.14
N ARG A 176 -8.92 14.21 77.84
CA ARG A 176 -9.03 12.97 77.05
C ARG A 176 -7.93 11.96 77.36
N VAL A 177 -6.75 12.40 77.80
CA VAL A 177 -5.66 11.51 78.25
C VAL A 177 -6.05 10.80 79.54
N GLU A 178 -6.62 11.52 80.50
CA GLU A 178 -7.13 10.91 81.75
C GLU A 178 -8.27 9.92 81.47
N GLU A 179 -9.27 10.31 80.67
CA GLU A 179 -10.39 9.42 80.30
C GLU A 179 -9.92 8.14 79.60
N ALA A 180 -8.88 8.22 78.76
CA ALA A 180 -8.33 7.07 78.06
C ALA A 180 -7.55 6.12 79.00
N LEU A 181 -6.93 6.64 80.06
CA LEU A 181 -6.28 5.81 81.09
C LEU A 181 -7.31 5.09 81.97
N ASP A 182 -8.44 5.75 82.25
CA ASP A 182 -9.52 5.20 83.07
C ASP A 182 -10.40 4.17 82.32
N SER A 183 -10.49 4.27 80.99
CA SER A 183 -11.39 3.46 80.16
C SER A 183 -10.63 2.55 79.16
N PRO A 184 -10.19 1.34 79.57
CA PRO A 184 -9.53 0.40 78.67
C PRO A 184 -10.53 -0.18 77.65
N LYS A 185 -10.28 0.06 76.36
CA LYS A 185 -11.12 -0.45 75.25
C LYS A 185 -10.48 -1.66 74.57
N SER A 186 -11.13 -2.82 74.66
CA SER A 186 -10.67 -4.07 74.04
C SER A 186 -11.28 -4.29 72.65
N TYR A 187 -10.42 -4.51 71.65
CA TYR A 187 -10.81 -4.87 70.28
C TYR A 187 -10.72 -6.39 70.03
N ASN A 188 -10.56 -7.21 71.07
CA ASN A 188 -10.50 -8.67 70.92
C ASN A 188 -11.90 -9.23 70.64
N TRP A 189 -12.08 -9.88 69.49
CA TRP A 189 -13.27 -10.65 69.13
C TRP A 189 -12.86 -11.92 68.38
N ALA A 190 -13.68 -12.95 68.46
CA ALA A 190 -13.50 -14.21 67.75
C ALA A 190 -14.65 -14.44 66.75
N VAL A 191 -14.44 -15.34 65.79
CA VAL A 191 -15.45 -15.72 64.78
C VAL A 191 -15.67 -17.21 64.84
N THR A 192 -16.93 -17.63 64.87
CA THR A 192 -17.27 -19.06 64.79
C THR A 192 -17.11 -19.57 63.37
N ARG A 193 -17.10 -20.90 63.18
CA ARG A 193 -17.09 -21.50 61.82
C ARG A 193 -18.32 -21.10 60.99
N GLU A 194 -19.38 -20.64 61.63
CA GLU A 194 -20.61 -20.15 61.02
C GLU A 194 -20.53 -18.66 60.62
N GLY A 195 -19.42 -17.99 60.90
CA GLY A 195 -19.23 -16.56 60.61
C GLY A 195 -19.83 -15.62 61.67
N LEU A 196 -20.25 -16.12 62.82
CA LEU A 196 -20.82 -15.30 63.90
C LEU A 196 -19.72 -14.68 64.75
N VAL A 197 -19.84 -13.38 65.01
CA VAL A 197 -18.91 -12.61 65.86
C VAL A 197 -19.20 -12.90 67.33
N VAL A 198 -18.19 -13.39 68.06
CA VAL A 198 -18.24 -13.65 69.51
C VAL A 198 -17.28 -12.71 70.21
N ARG A 199 -17.82 -11.81 71.05
CA ARG A 199 -17.03 -10.91 71.89
C ARG A 199 -16.80 -11.53 73.27
N PRO A 200 -15.60 -11.39 73.85
CA PRO A 200 -15.34 -11.88 75.19
C PRO A 200 -16.22 -11.11 76.19
N GLN A 201 -16.98 -11.83 77.03
CA GLN A 201 -17.71 -11.18 78.10
C GLN A 201 -16.73 -10.74 79.19
N HIS A 202 -16.75 -9.45 79.53
CA HIS A 202 -15.94 -8.92 80.63
C HIS A 202 -16.38 -9.60 81.93
N LYS A 203 -15.49 -10.38 82.55
CA LYS A 203 -15.64 -10.78 83.96
C LYS A 203 -15.21 -9.59 84.80
N GLY A 204 -16.18 -8.91 85.41
CA GLY A 204 -15.93 -7.78 86.30
C GLY A 204 -15.12 -8.20 87.52
N SER A 205 -14.20 -7.35 87.94
CA SER A 205 -13.79 -7.22 89.34
C SER A 205 -14.60 -6.11 89.98
#